data_AF-A0A7C6RVW7-F1
#
_entry.id   AF-A0A7C6RVW7-F1
#
_cell.length_a   1.000
_cell.length_b   1.000
_cell.length_c   1.000
_cell.angle_alpha   90.00
_cell.angle_beta   90.00
_cell.angle_gamma   90.00
#
_symmetry.space_group_name_H-M   'P 1'
#
loop_
_entity.id
_entity.type
_entity.pdbx_description
1 polymer ?
#
loop_
_entity_poly.entity_id
_entity_poly.type
_entity_poly.pdbx_seq_one_letter_code
_entity_poly.pdbx_strand_id
1 'polypeptide(L)'
;MWFKNLTLFRLVEPFSLMAGTLATRLEQHAFQPCPSQQPSAAGWVPPLGRKALDLVHPVGGRLLFCLRTEEKVLPTSVLNQAVAERAAVIEDQQRRLVRRKEKQEIRDQLLQELLPRALTRSRYGYAYLDTVDGWLVVDSASPRGVEEITGALRKTLESLLIAPLKVRQSPAAVMTAWLIEGRTPAEFALGDSCELRAAAEDGGVVRCRGQDLTGEEIGGHLTAGKQVTRLGLNWSGRLAFVLDEALVVRRLQFLDVVRESLRDTATDSPEAVADAEFALMTGELALLLPRLLELFGGEA
;
A
#
# COMPACT_ATOMS: atom_id res chain seq x y z
N MET A 1 2.44 13.45 8.41
CA MET A 1 1.68 12.57 7.52
C MET A 1 1.58 11.21 8.19
N TRP A 2 0.43 10.52 8.11
CA TRP A 2 0.25 9.22 8.75
C TRP A 2 0.00 8.12 7.73
N PHE A 3 0.78 7.05 7.79
CA PHE A 3 0.59 5.86 6.94
C PHE A 3 -0.75 5.19 7.28
N LYS A 4 -1.43 4.71 6.25
CA LYS A 4 -2.75 4.06 6.39
C LYS A 4 -2.67 2.56 6.16
N ASN A 5 -1.61 2.08 5.55
CA ASN A 5 -1.35 0.67 5.33
C ASN A 5 0.14 0.43 5.44
N LEU A 6 0.55 -0.81 5.69
CA LEU A 6 1.97 -1.20 5.70
C LEU A 6 2.11 -2.52 4.95
N THR A 7 2.88 -2.50 3.88
CA THR A 7 3.53 -3.71 3.37
C THR A 7 4.99 -3.64 3.77
N LEU A 8 5.45 -4.70 4.44
CA LEU A 8 6.73 -4.75 5.13
C LEU A 8 7.69 -5.63 4.35
N PHE A 9 8.93 -5.14 4.23
CA PHE A 9 10.04 -5.92 3.70
C PHE A 9 11.24 -5.81 4.62
N ARG A 10 11.98 -6.91 4.73
CA ARG A 10 13.30 -6.92 5.35
C ARG A 10 14.36 -6.53 4.35
N LEU A 11 15.28 -5.67 4.78
CA LEU A 11 16.53 -5.43 4.05
C LEU A 11 17.45 -6.64 4.30
N VAL A 12 17.82 -7.35 3.24
CA VAL A 12 18.63 -8.58 3.34
C VAL A 12 20.06 -8.26 3.79
N GLU A 13 20.54 -7.08 3.43
CA GLU A 13 21.83 -6.55 3.85
C GLU A 13 21.63 -5.20 4.56
N PRO A 14 22.50 -4.84 5.52
CA PRO A 14 22.45 -3.53 6.14
C PRO A 14 22.46 -2.42 5.08
N PHE A 15 21.45 -1.55 5.13
CA PHE A 15 21.37 -0.45 4.19
C PHE A 15 22.34 0.65 4.62
N SER A 16 23.48 0.75 3.92
CA SER A 16 24.57 1.65 4.26
C SER A 16 24.44 3.06 3.66
N LEU A 17 23.43 3.32 2.82
CA LEU A 17 23.28 4.61 2.18
C LEU A 17 22.77 5.66 3.18
N MET A 18 23.56 6.72 3.35
CA MET A 18 23.16 7.90 4.10
C MET A 18 22.08 8.69 3.36
N ALA A 19 21.32 9.50 4.08
CA ALA A 19 20.23 10.33 3.55
C ALA A 19 20.64 11.15 2.32
N GLY A 20 21.81 11.81 2.37
CA GLY A 20 22.32 12.61 1.25
C GLY A 20 22.60 11.78 -0.01
N THR A 21 23.22 10.60 0.15
CA THR A 21 23.49 9.70 -0.98
C THR A 21 22.20 9.14 -1.58
N LEU A 22 21.22 8.81 -0.73
CA LEU A 22 19.89 8.41 -1.20
C LEU A 22 19.24 9.55 -2.00
N ALA A 23 19.25 10.77 -1.48
CA ALA A 23 18.68 11.94 -2.16
C ALA A 23 19.29 12.16 -3.55
N THR A 24 20.63 12.12 -3.68
CA THR A 24 21.31 12.23 -4.98
C THR A 24 20.89 11.15 -5.97
N ARG A 25 20.68 9.91 -5.50
CA ARG A 25 20.17 8.83 -6.38
C ARG A 25 18.72 9.07 -6.77
N LEU A 26 17.87 9.50 -5.84
CA LEU A 26 16.46 9.85 -6.14
C LEU A 26 16.36 10.99 -7.15
N GLU A 27 17.27 11.98 -7.12
CA GLU A 27 17.29 13.10 -8.07
C GLU A 27 17.47 12.65 -9.52
N GLN A 28 18.26 11.60 -9.77
CA GLN A 28 18.46 11.03 -11.11
C GLN A 28 17.16 10.45 -11.70
N HIS A 29 16.20 10.13 -10.83
CA HIS A 29 14.87 9.62 -11.19
C HIS A 29 13.75 10.51 -10.65
N ALA A 30 14.02 11.82 -10.50
CA ALA A 30 13.02 12.79 -10.10
C ALA A 30 11.85 12.80 -11.10
N PHE A 31 10.65 13.08 -10.58
CA PHE A 31 9.43 13.07 -11.37
C PHE A 31 9.51 14.04 -12.55
N GLN A 32 9.19 13.52 -13.73
CA GLN A 32 8.93 14.30 -14.94
C GLN A 32 7.46 14.14 -15.34
N PRO A 33 6.77 15.21 -15.76
CA PRO A 33 5.39 15.13 -16.25
C PRO A 33 5.22 14.06 -17.34
N CYS A 34 4.07 13.39 -17.33
CA CYS A 34 3.79 12.30 -18.26
C CYS A 34 3.76 12.82 -19.71
N PRO A 35 4.62 12.29 -20.60
CA PRO A 35 4.63 12.68 -22.01
C PRO A 35 3.27 12.47 -22.67
N SER A 36 2.92 13.31 -23.65
CA SER A 36 1.60 13.29 -24.31
C SER A 36 1.23 11.94 -24.94
N GLN A 37 2.23 11.17 -25.38
CA GLN A 37 2.07 9.86 -26.02
C GLN A 37 2.32 8.67 -25.08
N GLN A 38 2.56 8.91 -23.79
CA GLN A 38 2.74 7.83 -22.81
C GLN A 38 1.49 7.71 -21.91
N PRO A 39 1.08 6.48 -21.56
CA PRO A 39 -0.08 6.27 -20.71
C PRO A 39 0.18 6.63 -19.24
N SER A 40 1.44 6.55 -18.80
CA SER A 40 1.83 6.87 -17.43
C SER A 40 3.31 7.22 -17.33
N ALA A 41 3.67 8.01 -16.33
CA ALA A 41 5.05 8.25 -15.91
C ALA A 41 5.14 8.22 -14.38
N ALA A 42 6.30 7.84 -13.84
CA ALA A 42 6.54 7.82 -12.41
C ALA A 42 7.94 8.36 -12.09
N GLY A 43 8.08 9.01 -10.94
CA GLY A 43 9.36 9.47 -10.43
C GLY A 43 9.25 10.10 -9.04
N TRP A 44 10.40 10.39 -8.44
CA TRP A 44 10.49 10.83 -7.05
C TRP A 44 10.10 12.29 -6.88
N VAL A 45 9.41 12.59 -5.79
CA VAL A 45 9.01 13.94 -5.39
C VAL A 45 9.27 14.15 -3.89
N PRO A 46 9.39 15.41 -3.43
CA PRO A 46 9.54 15.71 -2.01
C PRO A 46 8.37 15.16 -1.19
N PRO A 47 8.63 14.37 -0.13
CA PRO A 47 7.57 13.72 0.64
C PRO A 47 6.74 14.71 1.47
N LEU A 48 7.30 15.87 1.80
CA LEU A 48 6.64 16.91 2.61
C LEU A 48 5.77 17.87 1.78
N GLY A 49 5.55 17.57 0.50
CA GLY A 49 4.66 18.31 -0.37
C GLY A 49 5.37 19.33 -1.25
N ARG A 50 4.57 20.14 -1.97
CA ARG A 50 5.05 20.92 -3.14
C ARG A 50 6.05 22.03 -2.83
N LYS A 51 6.10 22.51 -1.59
CA LYS A 51 7.03 23.57 -1.16
C LYS A 51 8.38 23.03 -0.71
N ALA A 52 8.42 21.75 -0.32
CA ALA A 52 9.66 21.10 0.04
C ALA A 52 10.50 20.84 -1.21
N LEU A 53 11.82 20.84 -1.04
CA LEU A 53 12.78 20.61 -2.12
C LEU A 53 13.43 19.22 -1.98
N ASP A 54 13.66 18.77 -0.76
CA ASP A 54 14.37 17.53 -0.49
C ASP A 54 13.53 16.30 -0.85
N LEU A 55 14.10 15.40 -1.65
CA LEU A 55 13.45 14.13 -2.04
C LEU A 55 13.45 13.08 -0.93
N VAL A 56 14.23 13.30 0.12
CA VAL A 56 14.33 12.44 1.31
C VAL A 56 14.10 13.29 2.55
N HIS A 57 13.24 12.83 3.45
CA HIS A 57 13.06 13.43 4.77
C HIS A 57 13.58 12.46 5.85
N PRO A 58 14.79 12.71 6.41
CA PRO A 58 15.40 11.85 7.41
C PRO A 58 14.98 12.21 8.83
N VAL A 59 14.52 11.24 9.62
CA VAL A 59 14.17 11.42 11.04
C VAL A 59 14.54 10.17 11.83
N GLY A 60 15.40 10.30 12.83
CA GLY A 60 15.74 9.21 13.76
C GLY A 60 16.24 7.91 13.11
N GLY A 61 16.99 8.01 12.01
CA GLY A 61 17.45 6.84 11.25
C GLY A 61 16.40 6.22 10.32
N ARG A 62 15.25 6.87 10.13
CA ARG A 62 14.28 6.54 9.08
C ARG A 62 14.31 7.56 7.96
N LEU A 63 14.30 7.09 6.72
CA LEU A 63 14.38 7.91 5.51
C LEU A 63 13.04 7.83 4.76
N LEU A 64 12.21 8.87 4.88
CA LEU A 64 10.94 8.97 4.16
C LEU A 64 11.14 9.49 2.74
N PHE A 65 10.44 8.91 1.77
CA PHE A 65 10.43 9.35 0.38
C PHE A 65 9.05 9.11 -0.27
N CYS A 66 8.82 9.75 -1.41
CA CYS A 66 7.53 9.69 -2.11
C CYS A 66 7.70 9.49 -3.61
N LEU A 67 7.00 8.49 -4.15
CA LEU A 67 6.85 8.28 -5.58
C LEU A 67 5.57 8.96 -6.05
N ARG A 68 5.67 9.82 -7.06
CA ARG A 68 4.51 10.30 -7.81
C ARG A 68 4.35 9.45 -9.07
N THR A 69 3.18 8.87 -9.25
CA THR A 69 2.76 8.21 -10.49
C THR A 69 1.68 9.06 -11.14
N GLU A 70 1.92 9.50 -12.38
CA GLU A 70 0.96 10.23 -13.18
C GLU A 70 0.45 9.35 -14.32
N GLU A 71 -0.87 9.27 -14.47
CA GLU A 71 -1.53 8.44 -15.48
C GLU A 71 -2.48 9.28 -16.33
N LYS A 72 -2.56 8.96 -17.62
CA LYS A 72 -3.58 9.47 -18.54
C LYS A 72 -4.91 8.77 -18.26
N VAL A 73 -5.91 9.56 -17.89
CA VAL A 73 -7.26 9.07 -17.64
C VAL A 73 -8.00 8.96 -18.96
N LEU A 74 -7.97 7.75 -19.53
CA LEU A 74 -8.79 7.38 -20.68
C LEU A 74 -9.70 6.20 -20.30
N PRO A 75 -10.95 6.47 -19.85
CA PRO A 75 -11.86 5.41 -19.44
C PRO A 75 -12.11 4.42 -20.58
N THR A 76 -12.04 3.12 -20.26
CA THR A 76 -12.23 2.05 -21.25
C THR A 76 -13.59 2.11 -21.93
N SER A 77 -14.63 2.57 -21.23
CA SER A 77 -15.97 2.78 -21.77
C SER A 77 -15.98 3.81 -22.91
N VAL A 78 -15.29 4.94 -22.75
CA VAL A 78 -15.19 6.00 -23.77
C VAL A 78 -14.44 5.49 -24.99
N LEU A 79 -13.34 4.76 -24.79
CA LEU A 79 -12.59 4.17 -25.89
C LEU A 79 -13.42 3.10 -26.64
N ASN A 80 -14.15 2.25 -25.92
CA ASN A 80 -15.01 1.24 -26.53
C ASN A 80 -16.13 1.86 -27.35
N GLN A 81 -16.73 2.95 -26.86
CA GLN A 81 -17.76 3.70 -27.59
C GLN A 81 -17.20 4.29 -28.89
N ALA A 82 -16.05 4.96 -28.83
CA ALA A 82 -15.39 5.53 -30.01
C ALA A 82 -15.01 4.46 -31.05
N VAL A 83 -14.57 3.28 -30.60
CA VAL A 83 -14.29 2.13 -31.48
C VAL A 83 -15.58 1.65 -32.16
N ALA A 84 -16.69 1.56 -31.42
CA ALA A 84 -17.97 1.12 -31.96
C ALA A 84 -18.52 2.11 -32.99
N GLU A 85 -18.43 3.41 -32.71
CA GLU A 85 -18.85 4.49 -33.64
C GLU A 85 -18.01 4.46 -34.93
N ARG A 86 -16.69 4.36 -34.83
CA ARG A 86 -15.80 4.29 -36.01
C ARG A 86 -15.98 3.00 -36.80
N ALA A 87 -16.24 1.88 -36.13
CA ALA A 87 -16.59 0.64 -36.79
C ALA A 87 -17.91 0.76 -37.56
N ALA A 88 -18.96 1.33 -36.96
CA ALA A 88 -20.26 1.50 -37.62
C ALA A 88 -20.17 2.34 -38.91
N VAL A 89 -19.35 3.40 -38.91
CA VAL A 89 -19.08 4.22 -40.10
C VAL A 89 -18.43 3.39 -41.23
N ILE A 90 -17.46 2.52 -40.90
CA ILE A 90 -16.82 1.64 -41.88
C ILE A 90 -17.81 0.61 -42.42
N GLU A 91 -18.66 0.05 -41.55
CA GLU A 91 -19.65 -0.96 -41.94
C GLU A 91 -20.70 -0.40 -42.90
N ASP A 92 -21.17 0.82 -42.66
CA ASP A 92 -22.12 1.52 -43.53
C ASP A 92 -21.50 1.85 -44.91
N GLN A 93 -20.27 2.37 -44.92
CA GLN A 93 -19.57 2.75 -46.16
C GLN A 93 -19.18 1.55 -47.03
N GLN A 94 -18.70 0.46 -46.41
CA GLN A 94 -18.14 -0.69 -47.12
C GLN A 94 -19.15 -1.85 -47.26
N ARG A 95 -20.36 -1.71 -46.69
CA ARG A 95 -21.41 -2.74 -46.65
C ARG A 95 -20.90 -4.11 -46.19
N ARG A 96 -19.99 -4.11 -45.21
CA ARG A 96 -19.42 -5.33 -44.61
C ARG A 96 -19.24 -5.13 -43.11
N LEU A 97 -19.17 -6.23 -42.36
CA LEU A 97 -18.85 -6.16 -40.93
C LEU A 97 -17.35 -5.93 -40.69
N VAL A 98 -17.03 -5.15 -39.65
CA VAL A 98 -15.66 -4.94 -39.16
C VAL A 98 -15.30 -6.10 -38.25
N ARG A 99 -14.27 -6.86 -38.64
CA ARG A 99 -13.82 -8.06 -37.92
C ARG A 99 -13.03 -7.70 -36.66
N ARG A 100 -12.88 -8.66 -35.75
CA ARG A 100 -12.17 -8.47 -34.47
C ARG A 100 -10.77 -7.86 -34.61
N LYS A 101 -9.98 -8.29 -35.59
CA LYS A 101 -8.63 -7.77 -35.84
C LYS A 101 -8.66 -6.28 -36.20
N GLU A 102 -9.55 -5.90 -37.11
CA GLU A 102 -9.72 -4.51 -37.53
C GLU A 102 -10.27 -3.63 -36.40
N LYS A 103 -11.19 -4.14 -35.56
CA LYS A 103 -11.62 -3.43 -34.34
C LYS A 103 -10.47 -3.15 -33.38
N GLN A 104 -9.51 -4.07 -33.28
CA GLN A 104 -8.31 -3.87 -32.47
C GLN A 104 -7.41 -2.79 -33.08
N GLU A 105 -7.20 -2.81 -34.39
CA GLU A 105 -6.42 -1.77 -35.10
C GLU A 105 -7.06 -0.38 -34.94
N ILE A 106 -8.40 -0.28 -35.06
CA ILE A 106 -9.16 0.95 -34.78
C ILE A 106 -8.96 1.41 -33.34
N ARG A 107 -8.99 0.47 -32.38
CA ARG A 107 -8.77 0.78 -30.96
C ARG A 107 -7.38 1.35 -30.72
N ASP A 108 -6.34 0.75 -31.30
CA ASP A 108 -4.97 1.18 -31.09
C ASP A 108 -4.72 2.57 -31.73
N GLN A 109 -5.31 2.83 -32.89
CA GLN A 109 -5.31 4.16 -33.52
C GLN A 109 -6.01 5.20 -32.64
N LEU A 110 -7.22 4.91 -32.18
CA LEU A 110 -7.97 5.80 -31.30
C LEU A 110 -7.26 6.05 -29.98
N LEU A 111 -6.56 5.05 -29.44
CA LEU A 111 -5.74 5.21 -28.24
C LEU A 111 -4.66 6.27 -28.49
N GLN A 112 -3.91 6.16 -29.59
CA GLN A 112 -2.86 7.13 -29.95
C GLN A 112 -3.43 8.53 -30.22
N GLU A 113 -4.60 8.63 -30.85
CA GLU A 113 -5.28 9.90 -31.13
C GLU A 113 -5.80 10.59 -29.86
N LEU A 114 -6.32 9.81 -28.89
CA LEU A 114 -6.98 10.35 -27.69
C LEU A 114 -6.00 10.59 -26.53
N LEU A 115 -4.89 9.87 -26.47
CA LEU A 115 -3.93 9.94 -25.36
C LEU A 115 -3.37 11.36 -25.11
N PRO A 116 -3.01 12.16 -26.13
CA PRO A 116 -2.55 13.53 -25.93
C PRO A 116 -3.61 14.45 -25.31
N ARG A 117 -4.90 14.13 -25.51
CA ARG A 117 -6.06 14.91 -25.04
C ARG A 117 -6.55 14.41 -23.68
N ALA A 118 -6.08 13.27 -23.20
CA ALA A 118 -6.50 12.69 -21.93
C ALA A 118 -5.98 13.53 -20.76
N LEU A 119 -6.88 13.79 -19.80
CA LEU A 119 -6.54 14.42 -18.54
C LEU A 119 -5.57 13.54 -17.76
N THR A 120 -4.67 14.13 -16.98
CA THR A 120 -3.77 13.37 -16.11
C THR A 120 -4.33 13.29 -14.69
N ARG A 121 -4.07 12.18 -14.03
CA ARG A 121 -4.31 11.99 -12.60
C ARG A 121 -3.02 11.54 -11.93
N SER A 122 -2.65 12.25 -10.86
CA SER A 122 -1.49 11.87 -10.05
C SER A 122 -1.91 11.07 -8.83
N ARG A 123 -1.13 10.05 -8.51
CA ARG A 123 -1.16 9.30 -7.26
C ARG A 123 0.20 9.46 -6.57
N TYR A 124 0.17 9.53 -5.25
CA TYR A 124 1.37 9.61 -4.43
C TYR A 124 1.46 8.33 -3.59
N GLY A 125 2.63 7.70 -3.63
CA GLY A 125 2.96 6.51 -2.86
C GLY A 125 4.11 6.82 -1.92
N TYR A 126 3.92 6.56 -0.63
CA TYR A 126 4.92 6.85 0.40
C TYR A 126 5.58 5.56 0.87
N ALA A 127 6.86 5.65 1.19
CA ALA A 127 7.59 4.59 1.86
C ALA A 127 8.71 5.20 2.69
N TYR A 128 9.16 4.46 3.70
CA TYR A 128 10.38 4.80 4.41
C TYR A 128 11.32 3.60 4.52
N LEU A 129 12.61 3.89 4.53
CA LEU A 129 13.67 2.94 4.87
C LEU A 129 14.06 3.16 6.33
N ASP A 130 14.03 2.11 7.14
CA ASP A 130 14.54 2.10 8.50
C ASP A 130 15.96 1.53 8.48
N THR A 131 16.96 2.40 8.62
CA THR A 131 18.36 1.99 8.63
C THR A 131 18.83 1.47 9.99
N VAL A 132 17.99 1.61 11.03
CA VAL A 132 18.29 1.12 12.39
C VAL A 132 17.83 -0.32 12.50
N ASP A 133 16.57 -0.57 12.19
CA ASP A 133 15.94 -1.87 12.39
C ASP A 133 15.92 -2.73 11.11
N GLY A 134 16.33 -2.19 9.94
CA GLY A 134 16.48 -2.97 8.71
C GLY A 134 15.16 -3.22 7.96
N TRP A 135 14.29 -2.22 7.90
CA TRP A 135 12.99 -2.31 7.24
C TRP A 135 12.89 -1.45 5.99
N LEU A 136 12.13 -1.94 5.00
CA LEU A 136 11.45 -1.08 4.03
C LEU A 136 9.95 -1.18 4.30
N VAL A 137 9.33 -0.04 4.61
CA VAL A 137 7.91 0.04 4.92
C VAL A 137 7.21 0.87 3.85
N VAL A 138 6.24 0.26 3.17
CA VAL A 138 5.50 0.89 2.06
C VAL A 138 4.07 1.18 2.49
N ASP A 139 3.61 2.42 2.33
CA ASP A 139 2.22 2.85 2.61
C ASP A 139 1.23 2.40 1.52
N SER A 140 1.11 1.08 1.34
CA SER A 140 0.18 0.47 0.41
C SER A 140 -0.15 -0.93 0.88
N ALA A 141 -1.42 -1.31 0.73
CA ALA A 141 -1.86 -2.70 0.82
C ALA A 141 -2.23 -3.31 -0.54
N SER A 142 -1.96 -2.57 -1.63
CA SER A 142 -2.20 -2.98 -3.01
C SER A 142 -0.90 -3.51 -3.62
N PRO A 143 -0.88 -4.74 -4.17
CA PRO A 143 0.33 -5.30 -4.80
C PRO A 143 0.88 -4.39 -5.89
N ARG A 144 0.00 -3.79 -6.70
CA ARG A 144 0.39 -2.82 -7.73
C ARG A 144 1.13 -1.61 -7.15
N GLY A 145 0.60 -0.97 -6.10
CA GLY A 145 1.25 0.20 -5.51
C GLY A 145 2.58 -0.14 -4.83
N VAL A 146 2.69 -1.35 -4.26
CA VAL A 146 3.93 -1.84 -3.67
C VAL A 146 4.98 -2.09 -4.75
N GLU A 147 4.60 -2.73 -5.87
CA GLU A 147 5.50 -3.00 -6.98
C GLU A 147 5.94 -1.70 -7.68
N GLU A 148 5.05 -0.73 -7.86
CA GLU A 148 5.39 0.59 -8.41
C GLU A 148 6.52 1.26 -7.60
N ILE A 149 6.40 1.27 -6.26
CA ILE A 149 7.41 1.89 -5.37
C ILE A 149 8.70 1.07 -5.32
N THR A 150 8.60 -0.24 -5.07
CA THR A 150 9.79 -1.11 -4.94
C THR A 150 10.53 -1.26 -6.26
N GLY A 151 9.82 -1.32 -7.39
CA GLY A 151 10.39 -1.32 -8.74
C GLY A 151 11.09 0.00 -9.07
N ALA A 152 10.48 1.15 -8.75
CA ALA A 152 11.15 2.44 -8.89
C ALA A 152 12.41 2.54 -8.01
N LEU A 153 12.34 2.01 -6.78
CA LEU A 153 13.47 2.02 -5.84
C LEU A 153 14.61 1.12 -6.35
N ARG A 154 14.33 -0.09 -6.87
CA ARG A 154 15.33 -0.96 -7.52
C ARG A 154 15.98 -0.25 -8.71
N LYS A 155 15.20 0.41 -9.56
CA LYS A 155 15.73 1.17 -10.70
C LYS A 155 16.65 2.30 -10.26
N THR A 156 16.33 2.94 -9.14
CA THR A 156 17.06 4.11 -8.64
C THR A 156 18.33 3.75 -7.88
N LEU A 157 18.29 2.65 -7.13
CA LEU A 157 19.40 2.20 -6.32
C LEU A 157 20.33 1.24 -7.05
N GLU A 158 19.90 0.71 -8.19
CA GLU A 158 20.54 -0.34 -9.00
C GLU A 158 20.64 -1.71 -8.28
N SER A 159 20.88 -1.70 -6.97
CA SER A 159 20.77 -2.84 -6.07
C SER A 159 19.86 -2.51 -4.88
N LEU A 160 18.75 -3.24 -4.77
CA LEU A 160 17.90 -3.25 -3.58
C LEU A 160 17.53 -4.70 -3.27
N LEU A 161 18.17 -5.25 -2.25
CA LEU A 161 17.92 -6.60 -1.77
C LEU A 161 16.92 -6.54 -0.62
N ILE A 162 15.66 -6.74 -0.98
CA ILE A 162 14.55 -6.81 -0.03
C ILE A 162 13.86 -8.16 -0.11
N ALA A 163 13.47 -8.69 1.05
CA ALA A 163 12.70 -9.92 1.17
C ALA A 163 11.33 -9.62 1.78
N PRO A 164 10.24 -10.24 1.28
CA PRO A 164 8.97 -10.19 1.98
C PRO A 164 9.11 -10.87 3.34
N LEU A 165 8.34 -10.39 4.30
CA LEU A 165 8.33 -10.92 5.65
C LEU A 165 7.89 -12.39 5.66
N LYS A 166 8.60 -13.22 6.42
CA LYS A 166 8.23 -14.61 6.69
C LYS A 166 8.29 -14.86 8.18
N VAL A 167 7.34 -15.62 8.66
CA VAL A 167 7.19 -15.97 10.09
C VAL A 167 7.07 -17.48 10.24
N ARG A 168 7.39 -17.97 11.44
CA ARG A 168 7.47 -19.42 11.70
C ARG A 168 6.11 -20.11 11.77
N GLN A 169 5.08 -19.39 12.18
CA GLN A 169 3.72 -19.91 12.30
C GLN A 169 2.80 -19.27 11.26
N SER A 170 1.85 -20.05 10.73
CA SER A 170 0.87 -19.53 9.78
C SER A 170 0.01 -18.43 10.43
N PRO A 171 0.02 -17.19 9.90
CA PRO A 171 -0.79 -16.10 10.47
C PRO A 171 -2.28 -16.42 10.46
N ALA A 172 -2.78 -17.06 9.41
CA ALA A 172 -4.18 -17.49 9.33
C ALA A 172 -4.54 -18.48 10.45
N ALA A 173 -3.67 -19.46 10.74
CA ALA A 173 -3.92 -20.43 11.79
C ALA A 173 -3.90 -19.77 13.19
N VAL A 174 -2.92 -18.91 13.45
CA VAL A 174 -2.79 -18.19 14.73
C VAL A 174 -3.99 -17.25 14.96
N MET A 175 -4.37 -16.45 13.97
CA MET A 175 -5.54 -15.56 14.07
C MET A 175 -6.85 -16.34 14.25
N THR A 176 -6.99 -17.50 13.58
CA THR A 176 -8.15 -18.38 13.76
C THR A 176 -8.23 -18.92 15.18
N ALA A 177 -7.10 -19.32 15.77
CA ALA A 177 -7.05 -19.77 17.16
C ALA A 177 -7.49 -18.67 18.14
N TRP A 178 -7.08 -17.41 17.93
CA TRP A 178 -7.51 -16.30 18.78
C TRP A 178 -9.02 -16.10 18.80
N LEU A 179 -9.69 -16.24 17.64
CA LEU A 179 -11.15 -16.15 17.59
C LEU A 179 -11.84 -17.35 18.24
N ILE A 180 -11.31 -18.57 18.06
CA ILE A 180 -11.85 -19.78 18.70
C ILE A 180 -11.72 -19.69 20.22
N GLU A 181 -10.59 -19.21 20.72
CA GLU A 181 -10.33 -19.07 22.16
C GLU A 181 -10.97 -17.81 22.77
N GLY A 182 -11.48 -16.89 21.94
CA GLY A 182 -12.02 -15.60 22.36
C GLY A 182 -10.99 -14.68 23.05
N ARG A 183 -9.70 -14.90 22.81
CA ARG A 183 -8.60 -14.16 23.45
C ARG A 183 -7.42 -13.94 22.51
N THR A 184 -6.75 -12.81 22.71
CA THR A 184 -5.51 -12.44 22.04
C THR A 184 -4.35 -12.39 23.06
N PRO A 185 -3.08 -12.46 22.60
CA PRO A 185 -1.93 -12.24 23.47
C PRO A 185 -1.98 -10.86 24.15
N ALA A 186 -1.21 -10.72 25.25
CA ALA A 186 -1.14 -9.47 26.00
C ALA A 186 -0.81 -8.28 25.08
N GLU A 187 -1.34 -7.10 25.42
CA GLU A 187 -1.26 -5.85 24.63
C GLU A 187 -2.16 -5.80 23.38
N PHE A 188 -2.64 -6.94 22.87
CA PHE A 188 -3.57 -6.97 21.73
C PHE A 188 -5.00 -7.24 22.20
N ALA A 189 -5.96 -6.60 21.54
CA ALA A 189 -7.38 -6.87 21.68
C ALA A 189 -8.01 -7.07 20.29
N LEU A 190 -9.05 -7.90 20.22
CA LEU A 190 -9.85 -8.05 19.02
C LEU A 190 -10.55 -6.72 18.68
N GLY A 191 -10.55 -6.39 17.39
CA GLY A 191 -11.37 -5.31 16.84
C GLY A 191 -12.79 -5.80 16.55
N ASP A 192 -13.44 -5.13 15.60
CA ASP A 192 -14.85 -5.36 15.24
C ASP A 192 -15.04 -5.94 13.83
N SER A 193 -13.96 -6.37 13.17
CA SER A 193 -13.99 -6.82 11.80
C SER A 193 -13.08 -8.03 11.54
N CYS A 194 -13.55 -8.94 10.69
CA CYS A 194 -12.79 -10.08 10.23
C CYS A 194 -13.21 -10.51 8.81
N GLU A 195 -12.33 -11.21 8.12
CA GLU A 195 -12.64 -11.94 6.89
C GLU A 195 -12.33 -13.42 7.11
N LEU A 196 -13.31 -14.27 6.85
CA LEU A 196 -13.22 -15.72 6.99
C LEU A 196 -13.34 -16.37 5.61
N ARG A 197 -12.49 -17.35 5.31
CA ARG A 197 -12.53 -18.11 4.05
C ARG A 197 -12.57 -19.61 4.35
N ALA A 198 -13.32 -20.37 3.57
CA ALA A 198 -13.24 -21.83 3.63
C ALA A 198 -11.92 -22.34 3.02
N ALA A 199 -11.46 -23.52 3.43
CA ALA A 199 -10.19 -24.08 2.96
C ALA A 199 -10.17 -24.43 1.45
N ALA A 200 -11.32 -24.65 0.83
CA ALA A 200 -11.41 -24.89 -0.62
C ALA A 200 -11.14 -23.60 -1.41
N GLU A 201 -10.44 -23.68 -2.55
CA GLU A 201 -10.08 -22.51 -3.37
C GLU A 201 -11.30 -21.71 -3.86
N ASP A 202 -12.39 -22.38 -4.22
CA ASP A 202 -13.69 -21.76 -4.57
C ASP A 202 -14.63 -21.62 -3.37
N GLY A 203 -14.08 -21.70 -2.16
CA GLY A 203 -14.82 -21.67 -0.91
C GLY A 203 -15.46 -20.31 -0.62
N GLY A 204 -16.63 -20.34 0.03
CA GLY A 204 -17.34 -19.11 0.39
C GLY A 204 -16.56 -18.22 1.37
N VAL A 205 -16.54 -16.91 1.09
CA VAL A 205 -15.93 -15.85 1.90
C VAL A 205 -17.00 -15.13 2.72
N VAL A 206 -16.76 -14.95 4.02
CA VAL A 206 -17.60 -14.15 4.93
C VAL A 206 -16.80 -12.92 5.36
N ARG A 207 -17.42 -11.75 5.31
CA ARG A 207 -16.83 -10.49 5.78
C ARG A 207 -17.72 -9.87 6.84
N CYS A 208 -17.18 -9.70 8.03
CA CYS A 208 -17.87 -9.10 9.17
C CYS A 208 -17.26 -7.74 9.49
N ARG A 209 -18.09 -6.77 9.86
CA ARG A 209 -17.67 -5.43 10.29
C ARG A 209 -18.67 -4.88 11.31
N GLY A 210 -18.18 -4.23 12.36
CA GLY A 210 -19.02 -3.72 13.45
C GLY A 210 -19.68 -4.85 14.24
N GLN A 211 -19.01 -6.00 14.36
CA GLN A 211 -19.52 -7.20 15.02
C GLN A 211 -18.66 -7.54 16.23
N ASP A 212 -19.27 -8.14 17.25
CA ASP A 212 -18.54 -8.81 18.31
C ASP A 212 -17.91 -10.08 17.74
N LEU A 213 -16.58 -10.09 17.68
CA LEU A 213 -15.84 -11.22 17.11
C LEU A 213 -15.82 -12.46 18.01
N THR A 214 -16.30 -12.33 19.25
CA THR A 214 -16.45 -13.44 20.22
C THR A 214 -17.87 -14.02 20.26
N GLY A 215 -18.78 -13.48 19.44
CA GLY A 215 -20.18 -13.93 19.34
C GLY A 215 -20.35 -15.31 18.69
N GLU A 216 -21.51 -15.94 18.96
CA GLU A 216 -21.85 -17.27 18.43
C GLU A 216 -21.88 -17.32 16.90
N GLU A 217 -22.20 -16.21 16.23
CA GLU A 217 -22.25 -16.13 14.76
C GLU A 217 -20.88 -16.39 14.14
N ILE A 218 -19.83 -15.83 14.75
CA ILE A 218 -18.44 -16.05 14.33
C ILE A 218 -18.01 -17.47 14.68
N GLY A 219 -18.36 -17.94 15.88
CA GLY A 219 -18.13 -19.32 16.31
C GLY A 219 -18.67 -20.35 15.31
N GLY A 220 -19.91 -20.18 14.85
CA GLY A 220 -20.53 -21.09 13.87
C GLY A 220 -19.78 -21.16 12.54
N HIS A 221 -19.24 -20.05 12.06
CA HIS A 221 -18.39 -20.04 10.85
C HIS A 221 -17.05 -20.75 11.05
N LEU A 222 -16.45 -20.62 12.23
CA LEU A 222 -15.20 -21.28 12.58
C LEU A 222 -15.40 -22.80 12.73
N THR A 223 -16.47 -23.23 13.38
CA THR A 223 -16.86 -24.65 13.48
C THR A 223 -17.14 -25.27 12.11
N ALA A 224 -17.66 -24.49 11.16
CA ALA A 224 -17.84 -24.90 9.77
C ALA A 224 -16.52 -24.99 8.96
N GLY A 225 -15.36 -24.83 9.61
CA GLY A 225 -14.04 -24.99 9.01
C GLY A 225 -13.54 -23.77 8.23
N LYS A 226 -14.11 -22.58 8.45
CA LYS A 226 -13.55 -21.34 7.89
C LYS A 226 -12.35 -20.88 8.72
N GLN A 227 -11.37 -20.33 8.04
CA GLN A 227 -10.16 -19.76 8.63
C GLN A 227 -10.14 -18.24 8.44
N VAL A 228 -9.51 -17.56 9.40
CA VAL A 228 -9.34 -16.11 9.37
C VAL A 228 -8.26 -15.74 8.36
N THR A 229 -8.63 -14.94 7.35
CA THR A 229 -7.69 -14.35 6.38
C THR A 229 -7.40 -12.88 6.68
N ARG A 230 -8.30 -12.20 7.43
CA ARG A 230 -8.11 -10.85 7.94
C ARG A 230 -8.71 -10.69 9.31
N LEU A 231 -8.03 -9.97 10.21
CA LEU A 231 -8.49 -9.71 11.56
C LEU A 231 -8.23 -8.26 11.97
N GLY A 232 -9.29 -7.59 12.43
CA GLY A 232 -9.19 -6.30 13.11
C GLY A 232 -8.58 -6.47 14.50
N LEU A 233 -7.59 -5.65 14.81
CA LEU A 233 -6.83 -5.67 16.05
C LEU A 233 -6.65 -4.25 16.59
N ASN A 234 -6.63 -4.14 17.91
CA ASN A 234 -6.21 -2.96 18.64
C ASN A 234 -4.96 -3.32 19.44
N TRP A 235 -3.93 -2.48 19.38
CA TRP A 235 -2.70 -2.65 20.14
C TRP A 235 -2.55 -1.55 21.18
N SER A 236 -2.54 -1.93 22.46
CA SER A 236 -2.31 -1.08 23.64
C SER A 236 -3.15 0.21 23.71
N GLY A 237 -4.33 0.24 23.07
CA GLY A 237 -5.14 1.45 22.95
C GLY A 237 -4.47 2.58 22.15
N ARG A 238 -3.39 2.28 21.44
CA ARG A 238 -2.56 3.22 20.67
C ARG A 238 -2.79 3.13 19.18
N LEU A 239 -2.89 1.91 18.65
CA LEU A 239 -3.05 1.64 17.23
C LEU A 239 -4.25 0.72 16.99
N ALA A 240 -5.02 0.99 15.95
CA ALA A 240 -6.05 0.09 15.44
C ALA A 240 -5.75 -0.23 13.97
N PHE A 241 -5.86 -1.50 13.57
CA PHE A 241 -5.59 -1.93 12.20
C PHE A 241 -6.27 -3.25 11.86
N VAL A 242 -6.27 -3.62 10.59
CA VAL A 242 -6.66 -4.94 10.10
C VAL A 242 -5.41 -5.65 9.59
N LEU A 243 -5.02 -6.75 10.21
CA LEU A 243 -3.93 -7.59 9.74
C LEU A 243 -4.48 -8.64 8.77
N ASP A 244 -3.76 -8.93 7.69
CA ASP A 244 -4.08 -10.06 6.83
C ASP A 244 -3.08 -11.23 6.96
N GLU A 245 -3.44 -12.35 6.36
CA GLU A 245 -2.64 -13.58 6.39
C GLU A 245 -1.25 -13.45 5.72
N ALA A 246 -1.04 -12.42 4.91
CA ALA A 246 0.24 -12.09 4.29
C ALA A 246 1.03 -11.05 5.10
N LEU A 247 0.60 -10.77 6.35
CA LEU A 247 1.18 -9.79 7.27
C LEU A 247 1.16 -8.35 6.76
N VAL A 248 0.23 -8.04 5.84
CA VAL A 248 -0.02 -6.66 5.42
C VAL A 248 -0.95 -6.00 6.44
N VAL A 249 -0.50 -4.88 6.99
CA VAL A 249 -1.30 -4.04 7.89
C VAL A 249 -2.18 -3.13 7.04
N ARG A 250 -3.49 -3.18 7.25
CA ARG A 250 -4.48 -2.43 6.48
C ARG A 250 -5.26 -1.52 7.41
N ARG A 251 -5.69 -0.36 6.89
CA ARG A 251 -6.51 0.60 7.64
C ARG A 251 -5.89 0.96 9.00
N LEU A 252 -4.57 1.15 9.02
CA LEU A 252 -3.85 1.60 10.20
C LEU A 252 -4.39 2.96 10.66
N GLN A 253 -4.69 3.03 11.94
CA GLN A 253 -5.19 4.20 12.64
C GLN A 253 -4.38 4.41 13.90
N PHE A 254 -3.87 5.63 14.07
CA PHE A 254 -3.25 6.09 15.29
C PHE A 254 -4.33 6.71 16.16
N LEU A 255 -4.56 6.13 17.33
CA LEU A 255 -5.62 6.50 18.25
C LEU A 255 -5.28 7.81 18.97
N ASP A 256 -6.29 8.42 19.59
CA ASP A 256 -6.19 9.79 20.10
C ASP A 256 -5.06 9.96 21.12
N VAL A 257 -4.81 8.96 21.97
CA VAL A 257 -3.70 8.97 22.94
C VAL A 257 -2.33 9.22 22.28
N VAL A 258 -2.14 8.73 21.06
CA VAL A 258 -0.90 8.97 20.29
C VAL A 258 -0.94 10.38 19.71
N ARG A 259 -2.05 10.76 19.09
CA ARG A 259 -2.17 12.05 18.38
C ARG A 259 -2.14 13.25 19.32
N GLU A 260 -2.57 13.09 20.57
CA GLU A 260 -2.51 14.14 21.59
C GLU A 260 -1.07 14.51 21.97
N SER A 261 -0.13 13.57 21.90
CA SER A 261 1.30 13.84 22.15
C SER A 261 1.91 14.87 21.19
N LEU A 262 1.29 15.13 20.04
CA LEU A 262 1.71 16.17 19.10
C LEU A 262 1.18 17.57 19.43
N ARG A 263 0.13 17.67 20.27
CA ARG A 263 -0.49 18.97 20.59
C ARG A 263 0.48 19.87 21.36
N ASP A 264 1.36 19.28 22.17
CA ASP A 264 2.38 20.01 22.94
C ASP A 264 3.60 20.41 22.09
N THR A 265 3.73 19.89 20.87
CA THR A 265 4.81 20.20 19.91
C THR A 265 4.39 21.23 18.86
N ALA A 266 3.24 21.90 19.06
CA ALA A 266 2.65 22.85 18.12
C ALA A 266 3.63 23.98 17.81
N THR A 267 4.28 23.86 16.65
CA THR A 267 5.15 24.84 16.03
C THR A 267 4.43 25.38 14.80
N ASP A 268 4.67 26.65 14.45
CA ASP A 268 4.01 27.28 13.29
C ASP A 268 4.56 26.82 11.93
N SER A 269 5.63 26.01 11.90
CA SER A 269 6.24 25.57 10.66
C SER A 269 5.65 24.23 10.18
N PRO A 270 5.17 24.13 8.93
CA PRO A 270 4.65 22.88 8.38
C PRO A 270 5.68 21.74 8.35
N GLU A 271 6.97 22.07 8.25
CA GLU A 271 8.07 21.10 8.24
C GLU A 271 8.29 20.50 9.63
N ALA A 272 8.28 21.31 10.70
CA ALA A 272 8.42 20.81 12.06
C ALA A 272 7.23 19.95 12.48
N VAL A 273 6.01 20.30 12.05
CA VAL A 273 4.84 19.44 12.24
C VAL A 273 5.00 18.09 11.53
N ALA A 274 5.51 18.10 10.29
CA ALA A 274 5.72 16.86 9.54
C ALA A 274 6.83 15.98 10.16
N ASP A 275 7.91 16.59 10.64
CA ASP A 275 9.00 15.94 11.38
C ASP A 275 8.45 15.25 12.64
N ALA A 276 7.70 15.98 13.47
CA ALA A 276 7.11 15.45 14.69
C ALA A 276 6.10 14.32 14.40
N GLU A 277 5.23 14.48 13.39
CA GLU A 277 4.29 13.43 12.97
C GLU A 277 5.02 12.17 12.48
N PHE A 278 6.09 12.33 11.68
CA PHE A 278 6.85 11.20 11.16
C PHE A 278 7.69 10.51 12.24
N ALA A 279 8.30 11.28 13.15
CA ALA A 279 9.01 10.77 14.32
C ALA A 279 8.09 9.92 15.20
N LEU A 280 6.91 10.44 15.51
CA LEU A 280 5.93 9.74 16.34
C LEU A 280 5.41 8.48 15.64
N MET A 281 5.01 8.59 14.38
CA MET A 281 4.54 7.46 13.58
C MET A 281 5.57 6.33 13.54
N THR A 282 6.82 6.65 13.19
CA THR A 282 7.88 5.64 13.10
C THR A 282 8.29 5.10 14.47
N GLY A 283 8.21 5.90 15.53
CA GLY A 283 8.42 5.46 16.92
C GLY A 283 7.40 4.40 17.35
N GLU A 284 6.11 4.63 17.09
CA GLU A 284 5.06 3.64 17.37
C GLU A 284 5.25 2.36 16.55
N LEU A 285 5.59 2.49 15.26
CA LEU A 285 5.83 1.33 14.40
C LEU A 285 7.06 0.54 14.83
N ALA A 286 8.12 1.20 15.30
CA ALA A 286 9.31 0.51 15.82
C ALA A 286 8.99 -0.36 17.05
N LEU A 287 7.98 0.01 17.84
CA LEU A 287 7.48 -0.81 18.95
C LEU A 287 6.53 -1.91 18.47
N LEU A 288 5.59 -1.58 17.57
CA LEU A 288 4.58 -2.53 17.09
C LEU A 288 5.20 -3.66 16.26
N LEU A 289 6.11 -3.34 15.33
CA LEU A 289 6.56 -4.29 14.32
C LEU A 289 7.24 -5.52 14.92
N PRO A 290 8.23 -5.42 15.83
CA PRO A 290 8.81 -6.61 16.47
C PRO A 290 7.78 -7.44 17.23
N ARG A 291 6.88 -6.77 17.98
CA ARG A 291 5.81 -7.43 18.72
C ARG A 291 4.87 -8.22 17.81
N LEU A 292 4.50 -7.65 16.67
CA LEU A 292 3.66 -8.30 15.68
C LEU A 292 4.27 -9.62 15.19
N LEU A 293 5.59 -9.68 15.00
CA LEU A 293 6.28 -10.88 14.55
C LEU A 293 6.35 -11.95 15.63
N GLU A 294 6.59 -11.54 16.87
CA GLU A 294 6.59 -12.43 18.03
C GLU A 294 5.27 -13.21 18.14
N LEU A 295 4.13 -12.57 17.81
CA LEU A 295 2.82 -13.23 17.80
C LEU A 295 2.75 -14.45 16.86
N PHE A 296 3.56 -14.47 15.80
CA PHE A 296 3.58 -15.54 14.80
C PHE A 296 4.83 -16.42 14.91
N GLY A 297 5.43 -16.47 16.10
CA GLY A 297 6.61 -17.29 16.38
C GLY A 297 7.94 -16.68 15.92
N GLY A 298 7.95 -15.38 15.61
CA GLY A 298 9.13 -14.66 15.12
C GLY A 298 9.41 -14.89 13.64
N GLU A 299 10.47 -14.25 13.16
CA GLU A 299 10.92 -14.37 11.77
C GLU A 299 11.48 -15.77 11.47
N ALA A 300 11.24 -16.21 10.23
CA ALA A 300 11.64 -17.51 9.69
C ALA A 300 12.82 -17.38 8.72
#